data_AF-A0A2W6YLP6-F1
#
_entry.id   AF-A0A2W6YLP6-F1
#
_cell.length_a   1.000
_cell.length_b   1.000
_cell.length_c   1.000
_cell.angle_alpha   90.00
_cell.angle_beta   90.00
_cell.angle_gamma   90.00
#
_symmetry.space_group_name_H-M   'P 1'
#
loop_
_entity.id
_entity.type
_entity.pdbx_description
1 polymer ?
#
loop_
_entity_poly.entity_id
_entity_poly.type
_entity_poly.pdbx_seq_one_letter_code
_entity_poly.pdbx_strand_id
1 'polypeptide(L)'
;MSRLVSVAMAAPYDGIKYGFRTTVKESTSTLLGHQALDVSTPVTGLIFKANSPKPRRASRRTATGLESSFIAPAAVVAAVAAGFDITKARPNGRKSVTQFQIPVYVTVNGVKYAWGMRRAQKAKLGANFGALGIKEANGSEQDLVFGASFPKPPRAESIVTSKAGDVRSSTFYDPTNEAQVVGKFRIEAGQYTAASWADFV
;
A
#
# COMPACT_ATOMS: atom_id res chain seq x y z
N MET A 1 10.94 -22.32 -6.35
CA MET A 1 11.30 -21.30 -5.32
C MET A 1 10.44 -20.06 -5.53
N SER A 2 10.02 -19.40 -4.44
CA SER A 2 9.28 -18.13 -4.55
C SER A 2 10.23 -16.97 -4.82
N ARG A 3 9.81 -16.02 -5.67
CA ARG A 3 10.62 -14.90 -6.14
C ARG A 3 9.88 -13.58 -5.94
N LEU A 4 10.60 -12.52 -5.62
CA LEU A 4 10.03 -11.20 -5.42
C LEU A 4 10.00 -10.44 -6.75
N VAL A 5 8.81 -9.99 -7.15
CA VAL A 5 8.57 -9.30 -8.42
C VAL A 5 7.58 -8.16 -8.23
N SER A 6 7.48 -7.28 -9.21
CA SER A 6 6.43 -6.27 -9.31
C SER A 6 5.74 -6.30 -10.67
N VAL A 7 4.54 -5.70 -10.71
CA VAL A 7 3.89 -5.27 -11.95
C VAL A 7 3.54 -3.80 -11.84
N ALA A 8 3.59 -3.09 -12.96
CA ALA A 8 3.04 -1.73 -13.04
C ALA A 8 1.53 -1.76 -12.78
N MET A 9 1.01 -0.74 -12.11
CA MET A 9 -0.43 -0.54 -11.93
C MET A 9 -1.02 0.23 -13.11
N ALA A 10 -2.30 -0.01 -13.41
CA ALA A 10 -3.04 0.82 -14.35
C ALA A 10 -3.53 2.11 -13.68
N ALA A 11 -3.85 3.11 -14.49
CA ALA A 11 -4.65 4.27 -14.10
C ALA A 11 -5.81 3.86 -13.15
N PRO A 12 -6.05 4.61 -12.07
CA PRO A 12 -5.44 5.91 -11.71
C PRO A 12 -4.10 5.83 -10.95
N TYR A 13 -3.47 4.66 -10.88
CA TYR A 13 -2.25 4.43 -10.09
C TYR A 13 -0.99 4.45 -10.97
N ASP A 14 -0.97 5.31 -11.99
CA ASP A 14 0.19 5.43 -12.87
C ASP A 14 1.43 5.83 -12.06
N GLY A 15 2.56 5.16 -12.33
CA GLY A 15 3.79 5.32 -11.54
C GLY A 15 3.89 4.43 -10.29
N ILE A 16 2.82 3.72 -9.90
CA ILE A 16 2.86 2.75 -8.80
C ILE A 16 3.25 1.35 -9.30
N LYS A 17 4.16 0.70 -8.59
CA LYS A 17 4.58 -0.69 -8.81
C LYS A 17 4.04 -1.58 -7.68
N TYR A 18 3.26 -2.60 -8.01
CA TYR A 18 2.74 -3.55 -7.03
C TYR A 18 3.67 -4.75 -6.90
N GLY A 19 4.42 -4.79 -5.80
CA GLY A 19 5.32 -5.86 -5.40
C GLY A 19 4.60 -7.02 -4.72
N PHE A 20 5.00 -8.24 -5.08
CA PHE A 20 4.49 -9.49 -4.53
C PHE A 20 5.47 -10.64 -4.76
N ARG A 21 5.26 -11.72 -4.01
CA ARG A 21 6.01 -12.98 -4.20
C ARG A 21 5.25 -13.90 -5.16
N THR A 22 5.94 -14.45 -6.14
CA THR A 22 5.38 -15.35 -7.15
C THR A 22 6.13 -16.69 -7.19
N THR A 23 5.44 -17.75 -7.59
CA THR A 23 6.03 -19.09 -7.82
C THR A 23 5.84 -19.54 -9.27
N VAL A 24 5.26 -18.69 -10.13
CA VAL A 24 5.09 -19.01 -11.55
C VAL A 24 6.44 -19.16 -12.24
N LYS A 25 6.46 -19.98 -13.28
CA LYS A 25 7.61 -20.20 -14.16
C LYS A 25 8.10 -18.89 -14.74
N GLU A 26 9.38 -18.83 -15.09
CA GLU A 26 9.95 -17.59 -15.60
C GLU A 26 9.35 -17.15 -16.93
N SER A 27 9.08 -18.08 -17.83
CA SER A 27 8.37 -17.77 -19.08
C SER A 27 7.00 -17.11 -18.83
N THR A 28 6.24 -17.60 -17.86
CA THR A 28 4.96 -17.01 -17.45
C THR A 28 5.17 -15.64 -16.78
N SER A 29 6.19 -15.50 -15.93
CA SER A 29 6.57 -14.24 -15.28
C SER A 29 6.83 -13.13 -16.30
N THR A 30 7.70 -13.42 -17.28
CA THR A 30 8.04 -12.50 -18.38
C THR A 30 6.82 -12.16 -19.23
N LEU A 31 6.01 -13.17 -19.59
CA LEU A 31 4.79 -12.96 -20.38
C LEU A 31 3.77 -12.07 -19.67
N LEU A 32 3.67 -12.16 -18.34
CA LEU A 32 2.76 -11.34 -17.52
C LEU A 32 3.33 -9.96 -17.17
N GLY A 33 4.54 -9.63 -17.64
CA GLY A 33 5.20 -8.35 -17.43
C GLY A 33 5.72 -8.15 -16.02
N HIS A 34 6.15 -9.22 -15.35
CA HIS A 34 6.77 -9.14 -14.03
C HIS A 34 8.17 -8.55 -14.14
N GLN A 35 8.50 -7.64 -13.23
CA GLN A 35 9.85 -7.08 -13.07
C GLN A 35 10.44 -7.59 -11.77
N ALA A 36 11.67 -8.12 -11.80
CA ALA A 36 12.37 -8.54 -10.59
C ALA A 36 12.52 -7.36 -9.62
N LEU A 37 12.40 -7.65 -8.33
CA LEU A 37 12.70 -6.69 -7.26
C LEU A 37 13.85 -7.22 -6.42
N ASP A 38 14.71 -6.32 -5.97
CA ASP A 38 15.84 -6.60 -5.09
C ASP A 38 16.04 -5.43 -4.10
N VAL A 39 17.05 -5.55 -3.24
CA VAL A 39 17.38 -4.54 -2.22
C VAL A 39 17.77 -3.17 -2.81
N SER A 40 18.21 -3.13 -4.07
CA SER A 40 18.61 -1.90 -4.77
C SER A 40 17.43 -1.18 -5.43
N THR A 41 16.25 -1.81 -5.46
CA THR A 41 15.09 -1.27 -6.15
C THR A 41 14.65 0.07 -5.53
N PRO A 42 14.49 1.14 -6.32
CA PRO A 42 13.95 2.40 -5.83
C PRO A 42 12.58 2.22 -5.18
N VAL A 43 12.44 2.70 -3.95
CA VAL A 43 11.22 2.54 -3.14
C VAL A 43 10.11 3.54 -3.50
N THR A 44 10.41 4.55 -4.31
CA THR A 44 9.43 5.52 -4.82
C THR A 44 8.37 4.81 -5.67
N GLY A 45 7.09 4.99 -5.30
CA GLY A 45 5.95 4.36 -5.97
C GLY A 45 5.85 2.84 -5.77
N LEU A 46 6.71 2.22 -4.96
CA LEU A 46 6.67 0.79 -4.72
C LEU A 46 5.68 0.47 -3.60
N ILE A 47 4.71 -0.41 -3.86
CA ILE A 47 3.81 -0.94 -2.84
C ILE A 47 4.00 -2.44 -2.70
N PHE A 48 4.06 -2.97 -1.48
CA PHE A 48 4.14 -4.41 -1.24
C PHE A 48 2.92 -4.91 -0.47
N LYS A 49 2.30 -5.98 -0.98
CA LYS A 49 1.15 -6.66 -0.36
C LYS A 49 -0.01 -5.72 0.03
N ALA A 50 -0.32 -4.71 -0.78
CA ALA A 50 -1.48 -3.85 -0.53
C ALA A 50 -2.80 -4.63 -0.60
N ASN A 51 -3.73 -4.29 0.29
CA ASN A 51 -5.10 -4.83 0.22
C ASN A 51 -5.87 -4.25 -0.95
N SER A 52 -5.65 -2.96 -1.23
CA SER A 52 -6.17 -2.27 -2.40
C SER A 52 -5.26 -1.09 -2.75
N PRO A 53 -5.04 -0.76 -4.04
CA PRO A 53 -5.54 -1.47 -5.22
C PRO A 53 -4.84 -2.83 -5.41
N LYS A 54 -5.45 -3.70 -6.21
CA LYS A 54 -4.80 -4.93 -6.69
C LYS A 54 -4.74 -4.95 -8.21
N PRO A 55 -3.61 -5.34 -8.82
CA PRO A 55 -3.54 -5.53 -10.26
C PRO A 55 -4.57 -6.55 -10.74
N ARG A 56 -4.82 -6.56 -12.05
CA ARG A 56 -5.55 -7.66 -12.69
C ARG A 56 -4.81 -8.97 -12.45
N ARG A 57 -5.56 -10.07 -12.40
CA ARG A 57 -4.98 -11.41 -12.30
C ARG A 57 -5.25 -12.16 -13.59
N ALA A 58 -4.19 -12.72 -14.16
CA ALA A 58 -4.24 -13.66 -15.26
C ALA A 58 -4.27 -15.09 -14.72
N SER A 59 -5.02 -15.97 -15.37
CA SER A 59 -5.04 -17.39 -15.08
C SER A 59 -5.17 -18.23 -16.34
N ARG A 60 -4.52 -19.38 -16.39
CA ARG A 60 -4.64 -20.35 -17.47
C ARG A 60 -4.54 -21.75 -16.91
N ARG A 61 -5.45 -22.64 -17.33
CA ARG A 61 -5.38 -24.06 -17.03
C ARG A 61 -4.43 -24.74 -18.03
N THR A 62 -3.50 -25.51 -17.52
CA THR A 62 -2.58 -26.35 -18.29
C THR A 62 -2.84 -27.82 -17.98
N ALA A 63 -2.24 -28.74 -18.73
CA ALA A 63 -2.33 -30.18 -18.45
C ALA A 63 -1.83 -30.54 -17.03
N THR A 64 -0.91 -29.74 -16.48
CA THR A 64 -0.27 -30.00 -15.18
C THR A 64 -0.85 -29.16 -14.03
N GLY A 65 -1.86 -28.29 -14.28
CA GLY A 65 -2.47 -27.50 -13.21
C GLY A 65 -2.98 -26.12 -13.65
N LEU A 66 -2.98 -25.17 -12.71
CA LEU A 66 -3.42 -23.79 -12.93
C LEU A 66 -2.23 -22.85 -12.76
N GLU A 67 -1.91 -22.09 -13.81
CA GLU A 67 -0.96 -20.98 -13.72
C GLU A 67 -1.75 -19.70 -13.46
N SER A 68 -1.48 -18.99 -12.35
CA SER A 68 -2.16 -17.72 -12.07
C SER A 68 -1.25 -16.74 -11.35
N SER A 69 -1.24 -15.49 -11.81
CA SER A 69 -0.50 -14.40 -11.17
C SER A 69 -1.07 -13.03 -11.55
N PHE A 70 -0.54 -11.98 -10.93
CA PHE A 70 -0.86 -10.61 -11.36
C PHE A 70 -0.26 -10.31 -12.73
N ILE A 71 -0.86 -9.37 -13.45
CA ILE A 71 -0.44 -9.02 -14.82
C ILE A 71 -0.30 -7.51 -14.97
N ALA A 72 0.76 -7.07 -15.62
CA ALA A 72 0.98 -5.68 -15.98
C ALA A 72 0.00 -5.24 -17.09
N PRO A 73 -0.48 -3.98 -17.11
CA PRO A 73 -1.42 -3.50 -18.13
C PRO A 73 -0.93 -3.71 -19.57
N ALA A 74 0.35 -3.47 -19.83
CA ALA A 74 0.96 -3.63 -21.15
C ALA A 74 1.04 -5.11 -21.61
N ALA A 75 0.98 -6.07 -20.69
CA ALA A 75 1.09 -7.49 -20.98
C ALA A 75 -0.26 -8.16 -21.32
N VAL A 76 -1.39 -7.45 -21.16
CA VAL A 76 -2.74 -8.03 -21.30
C VAL A 76 -2.97 -8.66 -22.67
N VAL A 77 -2.62 -7.96 -23.76
CA VAL A 77 -2.85 -8.46 -25.13
C VAL A 77 -2.05 -9.74 -25.39
N ALA A 78 -0.77 -9.76 -25.02
CA ALA A 78 0.09 -10.92 -25.19
C ALA A 78 -0.38 -12.12 -24.35
N ALA A 79 -0.83 -11.89 -23.11
CA ALA A 79 -1.34 -12.95 -22.24
C ALA A 79 -2.65 -13.55 -22.77
N VAL A 80 -3.57 -12.73 -23.28
CA VAL A 80 -4.81 -13.22 -23.92
C VAL A 80 -4.49 -14.06 -25.15
N ALA A 81 -3.56 -13.61 -26.01
CA ALA A 81 -3.10 -14.38 -27.17
C ALA A 81 -2.45 -15.73 -26.76
N ALA A 82 -1.83 -15.78 -25.59
CA ALA A 82 -1.26 -16.99 -25.00
C ALA A 82 -2.30 -17.86 -24.24
N GLY A 83 -3.59 -17.52 -24.31
CA GLY A 83 -4.69 -18.30 -23.72
C GLY A 83 -4.91 -18.06 -22.23
N PHE A 84 -4.52 -16.91 -21.68
CA PHE A 84 -4.86 -16.53 -20.31
C PHE A 84 -6.22 -15.85 -20.23
N ASP A 85 -7.02 -16.27 -19.26
CA ASP A 85 -8.19 -15.55 -18.79
C ASP A 85 -7.75 -14.41 -17.86
N ILE A 86 -8.22 -13.20 -18.14
CA ILE A 86 -7.88 -12.00 -17.38
C ILE A 86 -9.08 -11.54 -16.57
N THR A 87 -8.93 -11.54 -15.25
CA THR A 87 -9.96 -11.03 -14.34
C THR A 87 -9.94 -9.51 -14.28
N LYS A 88 -11.11 -8.90 -14.05
CA LYS A 88 -11.22 -7.45 -13.82
C LYS A 88 -10.39 -7.06 -12.59
N ALA A 89 -9.72 -5.91 -12.68
CA ALA A 89 -9.11 -5.31 -11.49
C ALA A 89 -10.20 -5.04 -10.47
N ARG A 90 -9.90 -5.18 -9.17
CA ARG A 90 -10.81 -4.75 -8.11
C ARG A 90 -10.53 -3.26 -7.85
N PRO A 91 -11.31 -2.34 -8.44
CA PRO A 91 -11.02 -0.93 -8.33
C PRO A 91 -11.59 -0.44 -7.00
N ASN A 92 -10.77 0.31 -6.27
CA ASN A 92 -11.10 1.10 -5.09
C ASN A 92 -10.98 0.35 -3.75
N GLY A 93 -10.03 0.82 -2.94
CA GLY A 93 -10.09 0.64 -1.49
C GLY A 93 -11.24 1.43 -0.88
N ARG A 94 -11.46 1.29 0.43
CA ARG A 94 -12.59 1.93 1.12
C ARG A 94 -12.47 3.47 1.05
N LYS A 95 -13.11 4.08 0.05
CA LYS A 95 -13.33 5.54 -0.04
C LYS A 95 -14.59 5.99 0.70
N SER A 96 -15.36 5.04 1.24
CA SER A 96 -16.66 5.31 1.83
C SER A 96 -16.53 6.07 3.15
N VAL A 97 -17.08 7.27 3.18
CA VAL A 97 -17.38 7.99 4.43
C VAL A 97 -18.59 7.33 5.08
N THR A 98 -18.48 7.03 6.37
CA THR A 98 -19.60 6.53 7.17
C THR A 98 -19.88 7.47 8.35
N GLN A 99 -20.94 7.20 9.10
CA GLN A 99 -21.22 7.90 10.36
C GLN A 99 -20.05 7.78 11.36
N PHE A 100 -19.28 6.69 11.30
CA PHE A 100 -18.24 6.41 12.30
C PHE A 100 -16.81 6.62 11.79
N GLN A 101 -16.60 6.50 10.48
CA GLN A 101 -15.26 6.50 9.89
C GLN A 101 -15.17 7.42 8.67
N ILE A 102 -13.99 8.01 8.51
CA ILE A 102 -13.60 8.79 7.35
C ILE A 102 -12.32 8.19 6.74
N PRO A 103 -12.18 8.15 5.41
CA PRO A 103 -10.92 7.83 4.78
C PRO A 103 -9.94 8.98 4.98
N VAL A 104 -8.73 8.66 5.42
CA VAL A 104 -7.63 9.61 5.58
C VAL A 104 -6.37 9.01 4.97
N TYR A 105 -5.37 9.84 4.70
CA TYR A 105 -4.10 9.39 4.15
C TYR A 105 -2.93 10.28 4.55
N VAL A 106 -1.71 9.73 4.39
CA VAL A 106 -0.44 10.46 4.34
C VAL A 106 0.28 10.09 3.05
N THR A 107 1.25 10.89 2.61
CA THR A 107 2.00 10.60 1.38
C THR A 107 3.41 10.17 1.73
N VAL A 108 3.78 8.93 1.39
CA VAL A 108 5.11 8.37 1.68
C VAL A 108 5.64 7.72 0.42
N ASN A 109 6.87 8.07 0.01
CA ASN A 109 7.49 7.58 -1.23
C ASN A 109 6.61 7.79 -2.48
N GLY A 110 5.85 8.88 -2.54
CA GLY A 110 4.90 9.14 -3.62
C GLY A 110 3.60 8.30 -3.57
N VAL A 111 3.40 7.51 -2.52
CA VAL A 111 2.19 6.68 -2.31
C VAL A 111 1.26 7.36 -1.30
N LYS A 112 -0.02 7.55 -1.65
CA LYS A 112 -1.07 7.99 -0.71
C LYS A 112 -1.52 6.81 0.16
N TYR A 113 -0.79 6.56 1.23
CA TYR A 113 -1.11 5.49 2.19
C TYR A 113 -2.35 5.86 3.00
N ALA A 114 -3.44 5.13 2.76
CA ALA A 114 -4.76 5.44 3.27
C ALA A 114 -5.27 4.40 4.28
N TRP A 115 -6.09 4.88 5.22
CA TRP A 115 -6.80 4.05 6.18
C TRP A 115 -8.13 4.69 6.58
N GLY A 116 -9.01 3.91 7.21
CA GLY A 116 -10.22 4.43 7.83
C GLY A 116 -9.92 4.92 9.24
N MET A 117 -10.09 6.21 9.49
CA MET A 117 -9.98 6.80 10.83
C MET A 117 -11.37 6.96 11.45
N ARG A 118 -11.53 6.61 12.73
CA ARG A 118 -12.78 6.89 13.45
C ARG A 118 -12.95 8.40 13.65
N ARG A 119 -14.15 8.94 13.43
CA ARG A 119 -14.42 10.38 13.65
C ARG A 119 -14.10 10.84 15.07
N ALA A 120 -14.39 10.00 16.07
CA ALA A 120 -14.01 10.25 17.46
C ALA A 120 -12.49 10.33 17.65
N GLN A 121 -11.70 9.57 16.89
CA GLN A 121 -10.24 9.66 16.92
C GLN A 121 -9.75 10.97 16.31
N LYS A 122 -10.30 11.39 15.16
CA LYS A 122 -10.00 12.71 14.57
C LYS A 122 -10.31 13.84 15.57
N ALA A 123 -11.48 13.80 16.20
CA ALA A 123 -11.87 14.80 17.20
C ALA A 123 -10.90 14.87 18.39
N LYS A 124 -10.41 13.71 18.86
CA LYS A 124 -9.38 13.64 19.91
C LYS A 124 -8.02 14.20 19.49
N LEU A 125 -7.64 14.01 18.22
CA LEU A 125 -6.39 14.56 17.70
C LEU A 125 -6.45 16.10 17.62
N GLY A 126 -7.61 16.69 17.34
CA GLY A 126 -7.80 18.14 17.31
C GLY A 126 -6.79 18.82 16.40
N ALA A 127 -6.09 19.83 16.93
CA ALA A 127 -5.04 20.56 16.20
C ALA A 127 -3.86 19.66 15.75
N ASN A 128 -3.63 18.52 16.42
CA ASN A 128 -2.56 17.60 16.04
C ASN A 128 -2.84 16.87 14.73
N PHE A 129 -4.10 16.79 14.27
CA PHE A 129 -4.45 16.08 13.04
C PHE A 129 -3.65 16.59 11.82
N GLY A 130 -3.61 17.91 11.63
CA GLY A 130 -2.83 18.53 10.56
C GLY A 130 -1.32 18.51 10.83
N ALA A 131 -0.90 18.67 12.10
CA ALA A 131 0.51 18.58 12.48
C ALA A 131 1.12 17.21 12.20
N LEU A 132 0.33 16.13 12.28
CA LEU A 132 0.72 14.77 11.89
C LEU A 132 0.78 14.56 10.37
N GLY A 133 0.44 15.57 9.56
CA GLY A 133 0.45 15.48 8.09
C GLY A 133 -0.71 14.66 7.52
N ILE A 134 -1.70 14.34 8.33
CA ILE A 134 -2.85 13.53 7.93
C ILE A 134 -3.81 14.39 7.11
N LYS A 135 -4.22 13.87 5.96
CA LYS A 135 -5.19 14.51 5.06
C LYS A 135 -6.49 13.70 5.03
N GLU A 136 -7.62 14.39 4.99
CA GLU A 136 -8.92 13.74 4.73
C GLU A 136 -9.06 13.50 3.24
N ALA A 137 -9.43 12.28 2.85
CA ALA A 137 -9.83 12.02 1.48
C ALA A 137 -11.27 12.52 1.27
N ASN A 138 -11.47 13.35 0.27
CA ASN A 138 -12.76 13.96 -0.04
C ASN A 138 -13.48 13.25 -1.22
N GLY A 139 -12.87 12.19 -1.76
CA GLY A 139 -13.41 11.41 -2.88
C GLY A 139 -12.86 11.84 -4.24
N SER A 140 -12.15 12.96 -4.32
CA SER A 140 -11.40 13.34 -5.53
C SER A 140 -10.17 12.46 -5.74
N GLU A 141 -9.59 11.91 -4.67
CA GLU A 141 -8.43 11.03 -4.75
C GLU A 141 -8.78 9.70 -5.43
N GLN A 142 -8.13 9.43 -6.56
CA GLN A 142 -8.33 8.21 -7.31
C GLN A 142 -7.33 7.10 -6.96
N ASP A 143 -6.21 7.47 -6.34
CA ASP A 143 -4.95 6.73 -6.18
C ASP A 143 -4.62 6.34 -4.72
N LEU A 144 -5.64 6.19 -3.86
CA LEU A 144 -5.44 5.80 -2.45
C LEU A 144 -5.04 4.32 -2.30
N VAL A 145 -3.98 4.05 -1.54
CA VAL A 145 -3.47 2.71 -1.27
C VAL A 145 -3.77 2.29 0.17
N PHE A 146 -4.50 1.20 0.35
CA PHE A 146 -4.94 0.69 1.64
C PHE A 146 -4.21 -0.59 2.04
N GLY A 147 -3.69 -0.60 3.27
CA GLY A 147 -3.14 -1.80 3.89
C GLY A 147 -1.92 -2.37 3.19
N ALA A 148 -1.06 -1.51 2.63
CA ALA A 148 0.25 -1.93 2.17
C ALA A 148 1.15 -2.31 3.36
N SER A 149 1.95 -3.35 3.20
CA SER A 149 3.04 -3.68 4.12
C SER A 149 4.25 -2.77 3.92
N PHE A 150 4.43 -2.28 2.69
CA PHE A 150 5.43 -1.26 2.33
C PHE A 150 4.85 -0.32 1.26
N PRO A 151 5.08 1.00 1.33
CA PRO A 151 5.54 1.69 2.52
C PRO A 151 4.47 1.60 3.61
N LYS A 152 4.88 1.41 4.85
CA LYS A 152 4.04 1.54 6.04
C LYS A 152 4.53 2.76 6.81
N PRO A 153 3.73 3.84 6.90
CA PRO A 153 4.15 5.03 7.64
C PRO A 153 4.41 4.72 9.12
N PRO A 154 5.22 5.54 9.80
CA PRO A 154 5.40 5.44 11.25
C PRO A 154 4.08 5.78 11.98
N ARG A 155 4.01 5.42 13.26
CA ARG A 155 2.82 5.68 14.09
C ARG A 155 3.13 6.62 15.24
N ALA A 156 2.15 7.48 15.53
CA ALA A 156 2.10 8.34 16.69
C ALA A 156 1.03 7.80 17.66
N GLU A 157 1.42 7.62 18.91
CA GLU A 157 0.58 7.12 19.98
C GLU A 157 0.40 8.21 21.04
N SER A 158 -0.85 8.58 21.30
CA SER A 158 -1.17 9.54 22.37
C SER A 158 -0.93 8.87 23.72
N ILE A 159 0.03 9.39 24.48
CA ILE A 159 0.27 8.99 25.86
C ILE A 159 -0.76 9.70 26.72
N VAL A 160 -1.53 8.96 27.52
CA VAL A 160 -2.31 9.59 28.59
C VAL A 160 -1.38 9.78 29.77
N THR A 161 -1.28 11.00 30.27
CA THR A 161 -0.70 11.30 31.59
C THR A 161 -1.66 10.88 32.70
N SER A 162 -2.05 9.61 32.74
CA SER A 162 -2.58 8.98 33.95
C SER A 162 -1.52 8.03 34.48
N LYS A 163 -1.45 7.86 35.80
CA LYS A 163 -0.42 7.10 36.56
C LYS A 163 -0.17 5.64 36.09
N ALA A 164 -0.87 5.15 35.07
CA ALA A 164 -0.81 3.79 34.53
C ALA A 164 -0.28 3.66 33.08
N GLY A 165 -0.02 4.75 32.35
CA GLY A 165 0.67 4.67 31.04
C GLY A 165 -0.14 4.13 29.84
N ASP A 166 -1.48 4.13 29.90
CA ASP A 166 -2.32 3.58 28.82
C ASP A 166 -2.32 4.42 27.53
N VAL A 167 -2.20 3.77 26.37
CA VAL A 167 -2.32 4.40 25.04
C VAL A 167 -3.81 4.53 24.66
N ARG A 168 -4.30 5.77 24.49
CA ARG A 168 -5.72 6.02 24.13
C ARG A 168 -6.02 6.16 22.63
N SER A 169 -4.99 6.37 21.81
CA SER A 169 -5.12 6.42 20.35
C SER A 169 -3.77 6.22 19.67
N SER A 170 -3.76 5.46 18.59
CA SER A 170 -2.60 5.24 17.72
C SER A 170 -3.02 5.52 16.29
N THR A 171 -2.20 6.29 15.55
CA THR A 171 -2.47 6.63 14.16
C THR A 171 -1.19 6.75 13.36
N PHE A 172 -1.30 6.67 12.04
CA PHE A 172 -0.17 6.91 11.15
C PHE A 172 0.08 8.42 10.98
N TYR A 173 1.32 8.80 10.78
CA TYR A 173 1.69 10.19 10.48
C TYR A 173 2.65 10.26 9.29
N ASP A 174 2.76 11.44 8.70
CA ASP A 174 3.71 11.71 7.62
C ASP A 174 5.13 11.82 8.22
N PRO A 175 6.08 10.95 7.84
CA PRO A 175 7.43 10.97 8.42
C PRO A 175 8.16 12.30 8.23
N THR A 176 7.80 13.10 7.21
CA THR A 176 8.37 14.45 7.03
C THR A 176 8.00 15.42 8.16
N ASN A 177 6.97 15.10 8.94
CA ASN A 177 6.50 15.89 10.07
C ASN A 177 7.01 15.36 11.43
N GLU A 178 8.00 14.47 11.47
CA GLU A 178 8.50 13.86 12.72
C GLU A 178 8.85 14.88 13.81
N ALA A 179 9.44 16.03 13.45
CA ALA A 179 9.76 17.11 14.39
C ALA A 179 8.53 17.67 15.13
N GLN A 180 7.33 17.55 14.55
CA GLN A 180 6.07 17.98 15.18
C GLN A 180 5.50 16.92 16.14
N VAL A 181 5.99 15.68 16.06
CA VAL A 181 5.51 14.50 16.79
C VAL A 181 6.39 14.20 18.01
N VAL A 182 7.71 14.37 17.85
CA VAL A 182 8.69 14.11 18.92
C VAL A 182 8.37 14.95 20.16
N GLY A 183 8.38 14.31 21.32
CA GLY A 183 8.07 14.94 22.61
C GLY A 183 6.59 15.13 22.91
N LYS A 184 5.69 14.96 21.92
CA LYS A 184 4.23 15.02 22.11
C LYS A 184 3.56 13.66 22.07
N PHE A 185 4.15 12.72 21.35
CA PHE A 185 3.65 11.35 21.18
C PHE A 185 4.75 10.34 21.42
N ARG A 186 4.34 9.11 21.77
CA ARG A 186 5.22 7.94 21.60
C ARG A 186 5.22 7.57 20.12
N ILE A 187 6.40 7.26 19.57
CA ILE A 187 6.57 6.95 18.15
C ILE A 187 6.91 5.48 17.97
N GLU A 188 6.26 4.83 17.01
CA GLU A 188 6.62 3.52 16.48
C GLU A 188 7.18 3.71 15.07
N ALA A 189 8.36 3.14 14.80
CA ALA A 189 9.01 3.24 13.50
C ALA A 189 8.15 2.62 12.38
N GLY A 190 8.16 3.25 11.21
CA GLY A 190 7.52 2.73 10.01
C GLY A 190 8.44 1.84 9.18
N GLN A 191 7.88 1.23 8.14
CA GLN A 191 8.62 0.48 7.11
C GLN A 191 8.46 1.19 5.77
N TYR A 192 9.24 2.24 5.54
CA TYR A 192 9.13 3.06 4.34
C TYR A 192 10.47 3.53 3.75
N THR A 193 11.59 3.26 4.41
CA THR A 193 12.92 3.62 3.91
C THR A 193 13.49 2.54 3.00
N ALA A 194 14.48 2.87 2.18
CA ALA A 194 15.23 1.89 1.40
C ALA A 194 15.87 0.80 2.29
N ALA A 195 16.34 1.16 3.50
CA ALA A 195 16.85 0.19 4.45
C ALA A 195 15.77 -0.82 4.90
N SER A 196 14.57 -0.34 5.24
CA SER A 196 13.45 -1.22 5.62
C SER A 196 12.89 -2.06 4.46
N TRP A 197 13.23 -1.73 3.21
CA TRP A 197 12.85 -2.57 2.07
C TRP A 197 13.60 -3.91 2.07
N ALA A 198 14.82 -3.94 2.61
CA ALA A 198 15.62 -5.17 2.71
C ALA A 198 14.92 -6.27 3.52
N ASP A 199 14.03 -5.92 4.44
CA ASP A 199 13.25 -6.89 5.24
C ASP A 199 12.24 -7.69 4.39
N PHE A 200 11.95 -7.25 3.16
CA PHE A 200 10.95 -7.86 2.28
C PHE A 200 11.54 -8.70 1.15
N VAL A 201 12.84 -8.53 0.84
CA VAL A 201 13.60 -9.20 -0.23
C VAL A 201 14.08 -10.56 0.24
#